data_AF-A0A933CHE0-F1
#
_entry.id   AF-A0A933CHE0-F1
#
_cell.length_a   1.000
_cell.length_b   1.000
_cell.length_c   1.000
_cell.angle_alpha   90.00
_cell.angle_beta   90.00
_cell.angle_gamma   90.00
#
_symmetry.space_group_name_H-M   'P 1'
#
loop_
_entity.id
_entity.type
_entity.pdbx_description
1 polymer ?
#
loop_
_entity_poly.entity_id
_entity_poly.type
_entity_poly.pdbx_seq_one_letter_code
_entity_poly.pdbx_strand_id
1 'polypeptide(L)'
;FGGWPGILVIGGTGSVAFGRARRGPGARAGGLGPLLGDEGSAFWIGREWLRTRPEREALAFAHRADPVRAVAALATRVLWAARSGRGAERRAARRIAARAQQALALQARAAAGRLHFSGPAPLSWHGGLLRDADFRAGVLSRLGRRLRPSPPREEPPLFAARMALGFARMGRSWHSSARSAARAR
;
A
#
# COMPACT_ATOMS: atom_id res chain seq x y z
N PHE A 1 11.88 -2.84 -10.39
CA PHE A 1 11.99 -3.21 -11.81
C PHE A 1 12.99 -4.34 -11.92
N GLY A 2 12.69 -5.56 -12.35
CA GLY A 2 13.68 -6.59 -12.72
C GLY A 2 14.90 -6.94 -11.83
N GLY A 3 15.06 -6.40 -10.60
CA GLY A 3 16.30 -6.48 -9.80
C GLY A 3 17.04 -5.13 -9.66
N TRP A 4 16.57 -4.10 -10.35
CA TRP A 4 17.10 -2.73 -10.39
C TRP A 4 16.61 -1.85 -9.23
N PRO A 5 17.39 -0.81 -8.87
CA PRO A 5 17.01 0.15 -7.84
C PRO A 5 15.68 0.83 -8.11
N GLY A 6 14.87 0.98 -7.06
CA GLY A 6 13.59 1.66 -7.14
C GLY A 6 12.65 1.29 -6.00
N ILE A 7 11.46 1.86 -6.06
CA ILE A 7 10.37 1.72 -5.10
C ILE A 7 9.20 1.00 -5.77
N LEU A 8 8.56 0.13 -5.03
CA LEU A 8 7.30 -0.50 -5.38
C LEU A 8 6.27 -0.14 -4.32
N VAL A 9 5.11 0.35 -4.73
CA VAL A 9 3.94 0.52 -3.86
C VAL A 9 2.90 -0.52 -4.22
N ILE A 10 2.42 -1.27 -3.23
CA ILE A 10 1.36 -2.28 -3.40
C ILE A 10 0.11 -1.79 -2.67
N GLY A 11 -1.00 -1.73 -3.39
CA GLY A 11 -2.33 -1.51 -2.84
C GLY A 11 -3.27 -2.64 -3.25
N GLY A 12 -3.60 -3.51 -2.33
CA GLY A 12 -4.58 -4.60 -2.49
C GLY A 12 -5.44 -4.70 -1.24
N THR A 13 -5.74 -5.92 -0.78
CA THR A 13 -6.38 -6.12 0.53
C THR A 13 -5.60 -5.44 1.65
N GLY A 14 -4.27 -5.56 1.64
CA GLY A 14 -3.33 -4.78 2.47
C GLY A 14 -2.54 -3.74 1.67
N SER A 15 -1.67 -2.98 2.34
CA SER A 15 -0.84 -1.96 1.70
C SER A 15 0.60 -1.99 2.20
N VAL A 16 1.55 -1.79 1.28
CA VAL A 16 2.98 -1.76 1.61
C VAL A 16 3.79 -1.09 0.52
N ALA A 17 4.85 -0.39 0.92
CA ALA A 17 5.90 0.07 0.03
C ALA A 17 7.21 -0.66 0.29
N PHE A 18 7.88 -1.06 -0.78
CA PHE A 18 9.20 -1.69 -0.75
C PHE A 18 10.18 -0.89 -1.60
N GLY A 19 11.45 -0.90 -1.21
CA GLY A 19 12.49 -0.25 -1.96
C GLY A 19 13.80 -0.99 -1.92
N ARG A 20 14.61 -0.79 -2.95
CA ARG A 20 16.00 -1.25 -3.01
C ARG A 20 16.84 -0.18 -3.70
N ALA A 21 18.01 0.13 -3.12
CA ALA A 21 19.03 0.96 -3.75
C ALA A 21 20.06 0.09 -4.49
N ARG A 22 21.04 0.71 -5.17
CA ARG A 22 22.10 -0.02 -5.90
C ARG A 22 22.96 -0.89 -4.97
N ARG A 23 23.17 -0.44 -3.73
CA ARG A 23 23.95 -1.11 -2.69
C ARG A 23 23.20 -0.99 -1.36
N GLY A 24 23.50 -1.88 -0.42
CA GLY A 24 22.91 -1.87 0.92
C GLY A 24 21.59 -2.66 1.05
N PRO A 25 21.04 -2.71 2.27
CA PRO A 25 19.80 -3.42 2.55
C PRO A 25 18.60 -2.76 1.84
N GLY A 26 17.56 -3.55 1.58
CA GLY A 26 16.29 -3.01 1.12
C GLY A 26 15.55 -2.26 2.23
N ALA A 27 14.56 -1.45 1.86
CA ALA A 27 13.69 -0.73 2.78
C ALA A 27 12.22 -1.13 2.59
N ARG A 28 11.44 -0.97 3.66
CA ARG A 28 10.01 -1.26 3.69
C ARG A 28 9.28 -0.22 4.51
N ALA A 29 8.06 0.13 4.12
CA ALA A 29 7.10 0.88 4.94
C ALA A 29 5.70 0.26 4.82
N GLY A 30 5.03 0.02 5.95
CA GLY A 30 3.70 -0.61 5.97
C GLY A 30 3.73 -2.14 5.88
N GLY A 31 2.58 -2.72 5.50
CA GLY A 31 2.35 -4.17 5.40
C GLY A 31 2.24 -4.89 6.75
N LEU A 32 1.94 -4.17 7.83
CA LEU A 32 1.79 -4.74 9.17
C LEU A 32 0.47 -5.52 9.33
N GLY A 33 -0.32 -5.59 8.26
CA GLY A 33 -1.62 -6.26 8.25
C GLY A 33 -2.72 -5.40 8.87
N PRO A 34 -3.97 -5.91 8.84
CA PRO A 34 -5.16 -5.13 9.19
C PRO A 34 -5.24 -4.72 10.66
N LEU A 35 -4.53 -5.44 11.55
CA LEU A 35 -4.50 -5.17 12.99
C LEU A 35 -3.59 -4.00 13.35
N LEU A 36 -2.44 -3.87 12.69
CA LEU A 36 -1.36 -2.95 13.08
C LEU A 36 -1.02 -1.91 12.00
N GLY A 37 -1.74 -1.89 10.88
CA GLY A 37 -1.55 -0.89 9.84
C GLY A 37 -2.52 -1.05 8.68
N ASP A 38 -1.97 -1.25 7.48
CA ASP A 38 -2.67 -1.32 6.20
C ASP A 38 -3.34 0.00 5.77
N GLU A 39 -2.90 1.14 6.29
CA GLU A 39 -3.36 2.45 5.82
C GLU A 39 -3.23 2.58 4.31
N GLY A 40 -4.30 2.98 3.65
CA GLY A 40 -4.36 3.11 2.19
C GLY A 40 -4.65 1.83 1.42
N SER A 41 -4.84 0.69 2.11
CA SER A 41 -5.32 -0.55 1.50
C SER A 41 -6.83 -0.55 1.24
N ALA A 42 -7.30 -1.55 0.48
CA ALA A 42 -8.73 -1.78 0.29
C ALA A 42 -9.44 -2.13 1.60
N PHE A 43 -8.81 -2.94 2.46
CA PHE A 43 -9.35 -3.22 3.80
C PHE A 43 -9.52 -1.95 4.62
N TRP A 44 -8.50 -1.09 4.65
CA TRP A 44 -8.55 0.17 5.39
C TRP A 44 -9.64 1.10 4.87
N ILE A 45 -9.80 1.21 3.54
CA ILE A 45 -10.89 1.98 2.93
C ILE A 45 -12.25 1.45 3.38
N GLY A 46 -12.46 0.13 3.31
CA GLY A 46 -13.72 -0.50 3.74
C GLY A 46 -13.99 -0.31 5.23
N ARG A 47 -12.97 -0.45 6.07
CA ARG A 47 -13.06 -0.24 7.51
C ARG A 47 -13.46 1.20 7.84
N GLU A 48 -12.77 2.19 7.26
CA GLU A 48 -13.10 3.60 7.47
C GLU A 48 -14.50 3.94 6.94
N TRP A 49 -14.95 3.28 5.88
CA TRP A 49 -16.32 3.41 5.40
C TRP A 49 -17.34 2.91 6.42
N LEU A 50 -17.16 1.69 6.95
CA LEU A 50 -18.05 1.10 7.95
C LEU A 50 -18.13 1.94 9.24
N ARG A 51 -17.05 2.63 9.63
CA ARG A 51 -17.06 3.59 10.75
C ARG A 51 -17.99 4.79 10.54
N THR A 52 -18.41 5.04 9.30
CA THR A 52 -19.39 6.08 8.98
C THR A 52 -20.82 5.54 8.82
N ARG A 53 -21.02 4.23 8.98
CA ARG A 53 -22.30 3.52 8.81
C ARG A 53 -22.89 3.12 10.17
N PRO A 54 -24.18 2.78 10.22
CA PRO A 54 -24.80 2.25 11.43
C PRO A 54 -24.07 0.98 11.91
N GLU A 55 -23.94 0.82 13.22
CA GLU A 55 -23.20 -0.29 13.84
C GLU A 55 -23.67 -1.67 13.38
N ARG A 56 -24.99 -1.86 13.23
CA ARG A 56 -25.58 -3.11 12.70
C ARG A 56 -25.00 -3.53 11.35
N GLU A 57 -24.67 -2.58 10.48
CA GLU A 57 -24.08 -2.87 9.17
C GLU A 57 -22.64 -3.34 9.34
N ALA A 58 -21.87 -2.70 10.23
CA ALA A 58 -20.50 -3.11 10.52
C ALA A 58 -20.43 -4.49 11.19
N LEU A 59 -21.34 -4.80 12.12
CA LEU A 59 -21.44 -6.12 12.77
C LEU A 59 -21.68 -7.24 11.76
N ALA A 60 -22.51 -7.01 10.74
CA ALA A 60 -22.75 -7.99 9.68
C ALA A 60 -21.48 -8.38 8.88
N PHE A 61 -20.45 -7.52 8.85
CA PHE A 61 -19.15 -7.85 8.26
C PHE A 61 -18.25 -8.63 9.22
N ALA A 62 -18.31 -8.32 10.52
CA ALA A 62 -17.50 -8.97 11.55
C ALA A 62 -17.81 -10.47 11.67
N HIS A 63 -19.05 -10.88 11.42
CA HIS A 63 -19.49 -12.28 11.50
C HIS A 63 -19.34 -13.08 10.20
N ARG A 64 -18.70 -12.54 9.16
CA ARG A 64 -18.46 -13.30 7.92
C ARG A 64 -17.34 -14.31 8.07
N ALA A 65 -17.33 -15.34 7.23
CA ALA A 65 -16.26 -16.35 7.20
C ALA A 65 -14.88 -15.75 6.88
N ASP A 66 -14.81 -14.69 6.06
CA ASP A 66 -13.59 -13.92 5.79
C ASP A 66 -13.90 -12.41 5.92
N PRO A 67 -13.86 -11.86 7.15
CA PRO A 67 -14.18 -10.45 7.41
C PRO A 67 -13.22 -9.51 6.69
N VAL A 68 -11.93 -9.85 6.61
CA VAL A 68 -10.90 -8.98 6.00
C VAL A 68 -11.19 -8.81 4.51
N ARG A 69 -11.42 -9.91 3.78
CA ARG A 69 -11.74 -9.84 2.35
C ARG A 69 -13.09 -9.19 2.10
N ALA A 70 -14.09 -9.47 2.94
CA ALA A 70 -15.41 -8.87 2.81
C ALA A 70 -15.38 -7.35 3.00
N VAL A 71 -14.67 -6.86 4.02
CA VAL A 71 -14.47 -5.44 4.27
C VAL A 71 -13.66 -4.81 3.14
N ALA A 72 -12.58 -5.46 2.66
CA ALA A 72 -11.78 -4.96 1.55
C ALA A 72 -12.59 -4.80 0.25
N ALA A 73 -13.56 -5.67 0.00
CA ALA A 73 -14.43 -5.59 -1.17
C ALA A 73 -15.29 -4.30 -1.19
N LEU A 74 -15.54 -3.66 -0.04
CA LEU A 74 -16.24 -2.38 0.02
C LEU A 74 -15.47 -1.26 -0.68
N ALA A 75 -14.14 -1.37 -0.82
CA ALA A 75 -13.33 -0.33 -1.44
C ALA A 75 -13.84 0.05 -2.84
N THR A 76 -14.25 -0.92 -3.65
CA THR A 76 -14.82 -0.67 -4.99
C THR A 76 -16.06 0.23 -4.92
N ARG A 77 -16.96 -0.03 -3.96
CA ARG A 77 -18.17 0.79 -3.74
C ARG A 77 -17.83 2.18 -3.24
N VAL A 78 -16.87 2.30 -2.33
CA VAL A 78 -16.40 3.59 -1.79
C VAL A 78 -15.78 4.45 -2.89
N LEU A 79 -14.92 3.85 -3.74
CA LEU A 79 -14.32 4.57 -4.87
C LEU A 79 -15.37 4.99 -5.89
N TRP A 80 -16.34 4.14 -6.18
CA TRP A 80 -17.47 4.50 -7.03
C TRP A 80 -18.29 5.66 -6.42
N ALA A 81 -18.62 5.61 -5.13
CA ALA A 81 -19.35 6.67 -4.43
C ALA A 81 -18.56 8.00 -4.37
N ALA A 82 -17.23 7.93 -4.31
CA ALA A 82 -16.38 9.12 -4.37
C ALA A 82 -16.46 9.84 -5.74
N ARG A 83 -16.69 9.09 -6.82
CA ARG A 83 -16.89 9.63 -8.18
C ARG A 83 -18.32 10.07 -8.41
N SER A 84 -19.25 9.15 -8.24
CA SER A 84 -20.62 9.22 -8.76
C SER A 84 -21.69 9.39 -7.69
N GLY A 85 -21.33 9.30 -6.40
CA GLY A 85 -22.27 9.49 -5.29
C GLY A 85 -22.79 10.93 -5.19
N ARG A 86 -23.62 11.21 -4.20
CA ARG A 86 -24.16 12.56 -3.94
C ARG A 86 -24.09 12.92 -2.45
N GLY A 87 -24.27 14.21 -2.16
CA GLY A 87 -24.42 14.71 -0.78
C GLY A 87 -23.33 14.29 0.21
N ALA A 88 -23.76 13.94 1.42
CA ALA A 88 -22.88 13.55 2.52
C ALA A 88 -22.10 12.25 2.24
N GLU A 89 -22.71 11.31 1.54
CA GLU A 89 -22.11 10.04 1.17
C GLU A 89 -20.86 10.24 0.29
N ARG A 90 -20.99 11.01 -0.80
CA ARG A 90 -19.84 11.33 -1.68
C ARG A 90 -18.75 12.08 -0.95
N ARG A 91 -19.10 13.00 -0.05
CA ARG A 91 -18.10 13.73 0.76
C ARG A 91 -17.33 12.79 1.68
N ALA A 92 -18.01 11.85 2.35
CA ALA A 92 -17.37 10.85 3.18
C ALA A 92 -16.45 9.93 2.35
N ALA A 93 -16.96 9.39 1.24
CA ALA A 93 -16.20 8.52 0.33
C ALA A 93 -14.95 9.21 -0.22
N ARG A 94 -15.05 10.48 -0.65
CA ARG A 94 -13.90 11.28 -1.12
C ARG A 94 -12.87 11.50 -0.04
N ARG A 95 -13.27 11.81 1.19
CA ARG A 95 -12.33 11.97 2.30
C ARG A 95 -11.58 10.68 2.59
N ILE A 96 -12.27 9.54 2.60
CA ILE A 96 -11.66 8.22 2.80
C ILE A 96 -10.68 7.91 1.68
N ALA A 97 -11.09 8.06 0.42
CA ALA A 97 -10.23 7.85 -0.74
C ALA A 97 -8.98 8.75 -0.71
N ALA A 98 -9.13 10.04 -0.40
CA ALA A 98 -8.02 10.98 -0.31
C ALA A 98 -7.02 10.61 0.81
N ARG A 99 -7.52 10.20 1.98
CA ARG A 99 -6.65 9.73 3.09
C ARG A 99 -5.92 8.44 2.72
N ALA A 100 -6.60 7.51 2.04
CA ALA A 100 -5.98 6.29 1.54
C ALA A 100 -4.89 6.56 0.51
N GLN A 101 -5.14 7.48 -0.44
CA GLN A 101 -4.15 7.93 -1.42
C GLN A 101 -2.92 8.53 -0.75
N GLN A 102 -3.15 9.39 0.25
CA GLN A 102 -2.08 10.01 1.04
C GLN A 102 -1.25 8.96 1.79
N ALA A 103 -1.89 7.97 2.41
CA ALA A 103 -1.21 6.92 3.15
C ALA A 103 -0.26 6.10 2.26
N LEU A 104 -0.71 5.66 1.08
CA LEU A 104 0.14 4.95 0.12
C LEU A 104 1.32 5.82 -0.35
N ALA A 105 1.08 7.10 -0.61
CA ALA A 105 2.15 8.02 -0.99
C ALA A 105 3.17 8.23 0.14
N LEU A 106 2.71 8.31 1.40
CA LEU A 106 3.58 8.40 2.58
C LEU A 106 4.40 7.13 2.79
N GLN A 107 3.80 5.95 2.62
CA GLN A 107 4.54 4.68 2.65
C GLN A 107 5.64 4.67 1.58
N ALA A 108 5.32 5.08 0.36
CA ALA A 108 6.29 5.17 -0.74
C ALA A 108 7.47 6.11 -0.40
N ARG A 109 7.15 7.30 0.11
CA ARG A 109 8.14 8.30 0.53
C ARG A 109 8.99 7.80 1.70
N ALA A 110 8.40 7.13 2.67
CA ALA A 110 9.10 6.56 3.82
C ALA A 110 10.04 5.41 3.40
N ALA A 111 9.63 4.55 2.46
CA ALA A 111 10.51 3.53 1.90
C ALA A 111 11.69 4.17 1.15
N ALA A 112 11.42 5.21 0.35
CA ALA A 112 12.45 5.93 -0.40
C ALA A 112 13.43 6.71 0.49
N GLY A 113 12.93 7.34 1.55
CA GLY A 113 13.76 8.14 2.47
C GLY A 113 14.77 7.33 3.26
N ARG A 114 14.60 6.01 3.35
CA ARG A 114 15.55 5.07 3.98
C ARG A 114 16.63 4.56 3.01
N LEU A 115 16.61 5.02 1.76
CA LEU A 115 17.47 4.55 0.69
C LEU A 115 18.18 5.72 0.02
N HIS A 116 19.44 5.49 -0.38
CA HIS A 116 20.21 6.49 -1.10
C HIS A 116 20.03 6.32 -2.62
N PHE A 117 19.43 7.32 -3.24
CA PHE A 117 19.32 7.46 -4.69
C PHE A 117 20.04 8.73 -5.12
N SER A 118 20.76 8.68 -6.25
CA SER A 118 21.47 9.85 -6.83
C SER A 118 20.55 10.87 -7.51
N GLY A 119 19.24 10.62 -7.51
CA GLY A 119 18.21 11.47 -8.11
C GLY A 119 16.82 10.97 -7.73
N PRO A 120 15.74 11.44 -8.39
CA PRO A 120 14.39 10.97 -8.12
C PRO A 120 14.30 9.45 -8.24
N ALA A 121 13.87 8.80 -7.16
CA ALA A 121 13.83 7.35 -7.07
C ALA A 121 12.74 6.81 -8.03
N PRO A 122 13.08 5.88 -8.94
CA PRO A 122 12.08 5.23 -9.78
C PRO A 122 11.02 4.55 -8.92
N LEU A 123 9.74 4.75 -9.23
CA LEU A 123 8.62 4.14 -8.51
C LEU A 123 7.68 3.43 -9.48
N SER A 124 7.22 2.25 -9.11
CA SER A 124 6.11 1.56 -9.79
C SER A 124 5.08 1.06 -8.77
N TRP A 125 3.95 0.54 -9.26
CA TRP A 125 2.83 0.15 -8.43
C TRP A 125 2.28 -1.24 -8.74
N HIS A 126 1.58 -1.84 -7.78
CA HIS A 126 0.89 -3.11 -7.98
C HIS A 126 -0.35 -3.25 -7.11
N GLY A 127 -1.16 -4.28 -7.39
CA GLY A 127 -2.34 -4.65 -6.60
C GLY A 127 -3.65 -4.11 -7.17
N GLY A 128 -4.74 -4.79 -6.83
CA GLY A 128 -6.07 -4.54 -7.41
C GLY A 128 -6.59 -3.13 -7.18
N LEU A 129 -6.27 -2.51 -6.04
CA LEU A 129 -6.72 -1.15 -5.71
C LEU A 129 -6.10 -0.10 -6.64
N LEU A 130 -4.84 -0.31 -7.05
CA LEU A 130 -4.11 0.60 -7.94
C LEU A 130 -4.46 0.38 -9.43
N ARG A 131 -5.37 -0.55 -9.76
CA ARG A 131 -5.94 -0.68 -11.11
C ARG A 131 -6.96 0.43 -11.39
N ASP A 132 -7.70 0.89 -10.37
CA ASP A 132 -8.60 2.04 -10.51
C ASP A 132 -7.79 3.30 -10.86
N ALA A 133 -8.10 3.89 -12.03
CA ALA A 133 -7.30 4.95 -12.62
C ALA A 133 -7.33 6.25 -11.80
N ASP A 134 -8.49 6.63 -11.27
CA ASP A 134 -8.67 7.86 -10.49
C ASP A 134 -8.01 7.72 -9.12
N PHE A 135 -8.19 6.56 -8.48
CA PHE A 135 -7.54 6.27 -7.22
C PHE A 135 -6.02 6.33 -7.37
N ARG A 136 -5.49 5.63 -8.40
CA ARG A 136 -4.06 5.65 -8.74
C ARG A 136 -3.58 7.06 -9.03
N ALA A 137 -4.26 7.83 -9.88
CA ALA A 137 -3.86 9.20 -10.21
C ALA A 137 -3.73 10.07 -8.94
N GLY A 138 -4.66 9.93 -8.00
CA GLY A 138 -4.57 10.64 -6.72
C GLY A 138 -3.44 10.16 -5.80
N VAL A 139 -3.01 8.90 -5.85
CA VAL A 139 -1.77 8.47 -5.17
C VAL A 139 -0.57 9.15 -5.83
N LEU A 140 -0.49 9.10 -7.16
CA LEU A 140 0.66 9.60 -7.91
C LEU A 140 0.87 11.11 -7.73
N SER A 141 -0.22 11.88 -7.69
CA SER A 141 -0.15 13.34 -7.44
C SER A 141 0.40 13.71 -6.05
N ARG A 142 0.41 12.77 -5.10
CA ARG A 142 0.85 12.96 -3.71
C ARG A 142 2.27 12.46 -3.41
N LEU A 143 2.95 11.86 -4.40
CA LEU A 143 4.30 11.31 -4.22
C LEU A 143 5.38 12.39 -4.04
N GLY A 144 5.15 13.58 -4.61
CA GLY A 144 6.15 14.66 -4.66
C GLY A 144 7.28 14.40 -5.67
N ARG A 145 8.19 15.37 -5.81
CA ARG A 145 9.21 15.39 -6.88
C ARG A 145 10.37 14.39 -6.70
N ARG A 146 10.54 13.82 -5.50
CA ARG A 146 11.62 12.85 -5.19
C ARG A 146 11.35 11.44 -5.71
N LEU A 147 10.15 11.17 -6.21
CA LEU A 147 9.75 9.88 -6.76
C LEU A 147 9.36 10.07 -8.23
N ARG A 148 9.86 9.18 -9.09
CA ARG A 148 9.55 9.19 -10.52
C ARG A 148 8.64 8.00 -10.84
N PRO A 149 7.30 8.18 -10.85
CA PRO A 149 6.36 7.10 -11.11
C PRO A 149 6.42 6.63 -12.57
N SER A 150 6.36 5.32 -12.79
CA SER A 150 6.20 4.71 -14.11
C SER A 150 5.35 3.43 -14.03
N PRO A 151 4.56 3.12 -15.08
CA PRO A 151 3.72 1.94 -15.08
C PRO A 151 4.52 0.64 -14.93
N PRO A 152 3.89 -0.43 -14.41
CA PRO A 152 4.54 -1.73 -14.28
C PRO A 152 5.00 -2.21 -15.65
N ARG A 153 6.27 -2.61 -15.76
CA ARG A 153 6.86 -3.18 -16.98
C ARG A 153 6.79 -4.71 -17.04
N GLU A 154 6.44 -5.34 -15.91
CA GLU A 154 6.37 -6.81 -15.75
C GLU A 154 4.94 -7.23 -15.45
N GLU A 155 4.55 -8.39 -16.00
CA GLU A 155 3.32 -9.12 -15.69
C GLU A 155 3.20 -9.43 -14.18
N PRO A 156 1.99 -9.35 -13.58
CA PRO A 156 1.77 -9.60 -12.15
C PRO A 156 2.37 -10.89 -11.57
N PRO A 157 2.26 -12.08 -12.22
CA PRO A 157 2.76 -13.33 -11.66
C PRO A 157 4.30 -13.38 -11.60
N LEU A 158 4.96 -12.91 -12.67
CA LEU A 158 6.43 -12.83 -12.73
C LEU A 158 6.97 -11.85 -11.69
N PHE A 159 6.27 -10.73 -11.51
CA PHE A 159 6.60 -9.75 -10.50
C PHE A 159 6.49 -10.33 -9.08
N ALA A 160 5.41 -11.06 -8.79
CA ALA A 160 5.21 -11.71 -7.50
C ALA A 160 6.28 -12.77 -7.19
N ALA A 161 6.62 -13.62 -8.16
CA ALA A 161 7.68 -14.62 -8.03
C ALA A 161 9.04 -13.97 -7.71
N ARG A 162 9.39 -12.89 -8.43
CA ARG A 162 10.65 -12.17 -8.21
C ARG A 162 10.67 -11.43 -6.87
N MET A 163 9.54 -10.88 -6.44
CA MET A 163 9.40 -10.28 -5.11
C MET A 163 9.56 -11.33 -4.01
N ALA A 164 8.96 -12.52 -4.13
CA ALA A 164 9.12 -13.61 -3.16
C ALA A 164 10.58 -14.04 -3.00
N LEU A 165 11.32 -14.17 -4.10
CA LEU A 165 12.76 -14.43 -4.09
C LEU A 165 13.58 -13.30 -3.45
N GLY A 166 13.17 -12.05 -3.67
CA GLY A 166 13.74 -10.87 -3.01
C GLY A 166 13.46 -10.84 -1.50
N PHE A 167 12.23 -11.19 -1.09
CA PHE A 167 11.81 -11.25 0.31
C PHE A 167 12.56 -12.31 1.11
N ALA A 168 12.74 -13.50 0.55
CA ALA A 168 13.53 -14.55 1.20
C ALA A 168 14.97 -14.11 1.47
N ARG A 169 15.56 -13.30 0.58
CA ARG A 169 16.90 -12.71 0.77
C ARG A 169 16.93 -11.58 1.80
N MET A 170 15.90 -10.73 1.83
CA MET A 170 15.79 -9.64 2.82
C MET A 170 15.44 -10.13 4.24
N GLY A 171 14.58 -11.14 4.37
CA GLY A 171 14.21 -11.74 5.66
C GLY A 171 15.42 -12.34 6.38
N ARG A 172 16.38 -12.90 5.63
CA ARG A 172 17.66 -13.38 6.16
C ARG A 172 18.56 -12.25 6.69
N SER A 173 18.63 -11.10 6.00
CA SER A 173 19.36 -9.92 6.49
C SER A 173 18.69 -9.21 7.68
N TRP A 174 17.40 -9.47 7.91
CA TRP A 174 16.66 -8.91 9.05
C TRP A 174 16.93 -9.69 10.33
N HIS A 175 16.92 -11.03 10.25
CA HIS A 175 17.24 -11.90 11.40
C HIS A 175 18.71 -11.80 11.82
N SER A 176 19.63 -11.38 10.96
CA SER A 176 21.03 -11.09 11.34
C SER A 176 21.16 -9.75 12.07
N SER A 177 20.45 -8.72 11.60
CA SER A 177 20.50 -7.37 12.19
C SER A 177 19.78 -7.27 13.54
N ALA A 178 18.64 -7.95 13.68
CA ALA A 178 17.91 -8.02 14.96
C ALA A 178 18.70 -8.81 16.03
N ARG A 179 19.46 -9.84 15.63
CA ARG A 179 20.34 -10.60 16.54
C ARG A 179 21.58 -9.81 16.97
N SER A 180 22.14 -8.94 16.11
CA SER A 180 23.26 -8.09 16.53
C SER A 180 22.82 -6.98 17.48
N ALA A 181 21.62 -6.41 17.29
CA ALA A 181 21.05 -5.41 18.19
C ALA A 181 20.64 -5.98 19.56
N ALA A 182 20.26 -7.26 19.62
CA ALA A 182 19.92 -7.95 20.87
C ALA A 182 21.13 -8.44 21.68
N ARG A 183 22.34 -8.50 21.08
CA ARG A 183 23.60 -8.86 21.75
C ARG A 183 24.41 -7.66 22.23
N ALA A 184 23.96 -6.44 21.92
CA ALA A 184 24.59 -5.18 22.31
C ALA A 184 23.84 -4.48 23.47
N ARG A 185 23.04 -5.25 24.22
CA ARG A 185 22.37 -4.87 25.46
C ARG A 185 22.71 -5.90 26.53
#